data_AF-A0A382J8H7-F1
#
_entry.id   AF-A0A382J8H7-F1
#
_cell.length_a   1.000
_cell.length_b   1.000
_cell.length_c   1.000
_cell.angle_alpha   90.00
_cell.angle_beta   90.00
_cell.angle_gamma   90.00
#
_symmetry.space_group_name_H-M   'P 1'
#
loop_
_entity.id
_entity.type
_entity.pdbx_description
1 polymer ?
#
loop_
_entity_poly.entity_id
_entity_poly.type
_entity_poly.pdbx_seq_one_letter_code
_entity_poly.pdbx_strand_id
1 'polypeptide(L)'
;MKKEKTLGELSQEFPDKTYKELERYRNEDRQEEAGICILGEMKKDREQNPRDKIKELEEALANALAINESHQKLNGKLQERLTDLEEENKKMHDHLNKKIEGARKAGL
;
A
#
# COMPACT_ATOMS: atom_id res chain seq x y z
N MET A 1 -5.53 -21.44 28.65
CA MET A 1 -4.29 -21.73 29.39
C MET A 1 -4.53 -22.97 30.23
N LYS A 2 -3.63 -23.95 30.20
CA LYS A 2 -3.71 -25.07 31.15
C LYS A 2 -3.47 -24.49 32.54
N LYS A 3 -4.17 -24.96 33.57
CA LYS A 3 -3.83 -24.57 34.94
C LYS A 3 -2.44 -25.15 35.25
N GLU A 4 -1.50 -24.29 35.62
CA GLU A 4 -0.18 -24.73 36.10
C GLU A 4 -0.37 -25.69 37.27
N LYS A 5 0.30 -26.84 37.21
CA LYS A 5 0.30 -27.77 38.33
C LYS A 5 1.11 -27.17 39.47
N THR A 6 0.53 -27.24 40.67
CA THR A 6 1.20 -26.88 41.91
C THR A 6 2.27 -27.91 42.25
N LEU A 7 3.23 -27.53 43.10
CA LEU A 7 4.24 -28.46 43.63
C LEU A 7 3.60 -29.67 44.34
N GLY A 8 2.44 -29.48 44.98
CA GLY A 8 1.67 -30.55 45.59
C GLY A 8 1.13 -31.55 44.57
N GLU A 9 0.53 -31.07 43.48
CA GLU A 9 0.02 -31.92 42.39
C GLU A 9 1.17 -32.66 41.69
N LEU A 10 2.30 -31.98 41.44
CA LEU A 10 3.50 -32.62 40.89
C LEU A 10 4.09 -33.69 41.80
N SER A 11 4.02 -33.52 43.13
CA SER A 11 4.49 -34.53 44.09
C SER A 11 3.60 -35.78 44.13
N GLN A 12 2.31 -35.63 43.82
CA GLN A 12 1.38 -36.77 43.72
C GLN A 12 1.58 -37.56 42.43
N GLU A 13 1.94 -36.87 41.34
CA GLU A 13 2.18 -37.49 40.03
C GLU A 13 3.57 -38.12 39.90
N PHE A 14 4.57 -37.54 40.58
CA PHE A 14 5.96 -38.00 40.52
C PHE A 14 6.51 -38.22 41.95
N PRO A 15 6.03 -39.25 42.67
CA PRO A 15 6.44 -39.50 44.06
C PRO A 15 7.93 -39.83 44.21
N ASP A 16 8.56 -40.34 43.15
CA ASP A 16 9.99 -40.71 43.14
C ASP A 16 10.92 -39.50 42.96
N LYS A 17 10.39 -38.31 42.69
CA LYS A 17 11.17 -37.10 42.47
C LYS A 17 11.29 -36.27 43.75
N THR A 18 12.45 -35.65 43.92
CA THR A 18 12.69 -34.74 45.03
C THR A 18 12.00 -33.39 44.81
N TYR A 19 11.68 -32.69 45.89
CA TYR A 19 11.07 -31.36 45.84
C TYR A 19 11.86 -30.37 44.96
N LYS A 20 13.20 -30.45 45.00
CA LYS A 20 14.11 -29.63 44.19
C LYS A 20 14.00 -29.92 42.68
N GLU A 21 13.73 -31.17 42.31
CA GLU A 21 13.50 -31.55 40.92
C GLU A 21 12.15 -31.08 40.40
N LEU A 22 11.11 -31.16 41.23
CA LEU A 22 9.77 -30.67 40.88
C LEU A 22 9.74 -29.15 40.73
N GLU A 23 10.48 -28.42 41.56
CA GLU A 23 10.62 -26.97 41.46
C GLU A 23 11.33 -26.55 40.16
N ARG A 24 12.40 -27.27 39.77
CA ARG A 24 13.06 -27.07 38.47
C ARG A 24 12.10 -27.31 37.30
N TYR A 25 11.37 -28.42 37.32
CA TYR A 25 10.40 -28.75 36.29
C TYR A 25 9.32 -27.67 36.12
N ARG A 26 8.75 -27.17 37.23
CA ARG A 26 7.76 -26.08 37.20
C ARG A 26 8.36 -24.75 36.69
N ASN A 27 9.63 -24.49 37.00
CA ASN A 27 10.31 -23.28 36.53
C ASN A 27 10.65 -23.36 35.05
N GLU A 28 11.04 -24.53 34.54
CA GLU A 28 11.27 -24.80 33.12
C GLU A 28 9.98 -24.62 32.31
N ASP A 29 8.85 -25.17 32.77
CA ASP A 29 7.53 -25.02 32.14
C ASP A 29 7.12 -23.53 32.03
N ARG A 30 7.32 -22.75 33.11
CA ARG A 30 7.09 -21.29 33.09
C ARG A 30 8.02 -20.53 32.15
N GLN A 31 9.29 -20.94 32.04
CA GLN A 31 10.22 -20.33 31.09
C GLN A 31 9.83 -20.66 29.64
N GLU A 32 9.36 -21.87 29.38
CA GLU A 32 8.87 -22.29 28.07
C GLU A 32 7.61 -21.49 27.67
N GLU A 33 6.64 -21.36 28.58
CA GLU A 33 5.45 -20.52 28.35
C GLU A 33 5.81 -19.05 28.09
N ALA A 34 6.73 -18.48 28.89
CA ALA A 34 7.22 -17.12 28.67
C ALA A 34 7.88 -16.98 27.28
N GLY A 35 8.66 -17.97 26.85
CA GLY A 35 9.26 -18.02 25.52
C GLY A 35 8.21 -18.09 24.39
N ILE A 36 7.16 -18.88 24.57
CA ILE A 36 6.04 -18.99 23.61
C ILE A 36 5.28 -17.67 23.49
N CYS A 37 5.03 -16.98 24.61
CA CYS A 37 4.39 -15.66 24.62
C CYS A 37 5.23 -14.63 23.85
N ILE A 38 6.52 -14.52 24.15
CA ILE A 38 7.45 -13.59 23.47
C ILE A 38 7.51 -13.90 21.97
N LEU A 39 7.63 -15.17 21.59
CA LEU A 39 7.66 -15.58 20.19
C LEU A 39 6.33 -15.25 19.47
N GLY A 40 5.20 -15.38 20.17
CA GLY A 40 3.88 -15.01 19.67
C GLY A 40 3.77 -13.51 19.39
N GLU A 41 4.28 -12.66 20.28
CA GLU A 41 4.31 -11.21 20.10
C GLU A 41 5.26 -10.80 18.96
N MET A 42 6.48 -11.36 18.93
CA MET A 42 7.44 -11.10 17.85
C MET A 42 6.89 -11.49 16.46
N LYS A 43 6.10 -12.58 16.37
CA LYS A 43 5.42 -12.97 15.13
C LYS A 43 4.35 -11.97 14.72
N LYS A 44 3.53 -11.50 15.67
CA LYS A 44 2.52 -10.47 15.41
C LYS A 44 3.15 -9.18 14.92
N ASP A 45 4.20 -8.69 15.56
CA ASP A 45 4.91 -7.48 15.14
C ASP A 45 5.51 -7.63 13.73
N ARG A 46 6.08 -8.80 13.44
CA ARG A 46 6.63 -9.12 12.12
C ARG A 46 5.57 -9.16 11.02
N GLU A 47 4.33 -9.53 11.33
CA GLU A 47 3.22 -9.59 10.35
C GLU A 47 2.45 -8.27 10.25
N GLN A 48 2.28 -7.56 11.36
CA GLN A 48 1.50 -6.34 11.43
C GLN A 48 2.21 -5.18 10.73
N ASN A 49 3.52 -5.04 10.92
CA ASN A 49 4.30 -3.95 10.31
C ASN A 49 4.27 -3.99 8.75
N PRO A 50 4.50 -5.13 8.08
CA PRO A 50 4.31 -5.22 6.64
C PRO A 50 2.88 -4.96 6.19
N ARG A 51 1.87 -5.39 6.95
CA ARG A 51 0.45 -5.16 6.61
C ARG A 51 0.10 -3.68 6.64
N ASP A 52 0.57 -2.95 7.64
CA ASP A 52 0.34 -1.51 7.74
C ASP A 52 1.05 -0.78 6.59
N LYS A 53 2.27 -1.22 6.23
CA LYS A 53 2.97 -0.68 5.06
C LYS A 53 2.26 -0.96 3.75
N ILE A 54 1.69 -2.15 3.59
CA ILE A 54 0.90 -2.50 2.41
C ILE A 54 -0.31 -1.57 2.28
N LYS A 55 -1.04 -1.31 3.37
CA LYS A 55 -2.17 -0.39 3.35
C LYS A 55 -1.78 1.03 2.94
N GLU A 56 -0.69 1.56 3.51
CA GLU A 56 -0.17 2.87 3.11
C GLU A 56 0.16 2.92 1.61
N LEU A 57 0.76 1.85 1.07
CA LEU A 57 1.09 1.76 -0.35
C LEU A 57 -0.15 1.63 -1.23
N GLU A 58 -1.17 0.90 -0.79
CA GLU A 58 -2.46 0.79 -1.49
C GLU A 58 -3.17 2.15 -1.56
N GLU A 59 -3.18 2.92 -0.48
CA GLU A 59 -3.73 4.27 -0.43
C GLU A 59 -2.96 5.23 -1.35
N ALA A 60 -1.62 5.19 -1.30
CA ALA A 60 -0.77 6.01 -2.17
C ALA A 60 -0.99 5.67 -3.66
N LEU A 61 -1.12 4.38 -3.98
CA LEU A 61 -1.39 3.92 -5.35
C LEU A 61 -2.76 4.39 -5.83
N ALA A 62 -3.80 4.27 -5.00
CA ALA A 62 -5.14 4.75 -5.35
C ALA A 62 -5.15 6.25 -5.66
N ASN A 63 -4.46 7.06 -4.83
CA ASN A 63 -4.31 8.49 -5.07
C ASN A 63 -3.57 8.79 -6.38
N ALA A 64 -2.46 8.08 -6.66
CA ALA A 64 -1.71 8.24 -7.89
C ALA A 64 -2.53 7.88 -9.14
N LEU A 65 -3.35 6.84 -9.08
CA LEU A 65 -4.24 6.44 -10.16
C LEU A 65 -5.31 7.50 -10.44
N ALA A 66 -5.94 8.05 -9.40
CA ALA A 66 -6.95 9.11 -9.55
C ALA A 66 -6.37 10.39 -10.19
N ILE A 67 -5.14 10.77 -9.82
CA ILE A 67 -4.44 11.90 -10.45
C ILE A 67 -4.14 11.60 -11.92
N ASN A 68 -3.66 10.38 -12.21
CA ASN A 68 -3.34 9.98 -13.57
C ASN A 68 -4.57 9.97 -14.49
N GLU A 69 -5.71 9.49 -14.03
CA GLU A 69 -6.98 9.57 -14.75
C GLU A 69 -7.38 11.02 -15.05
N SER A 70 -7.22 11.92 -14.07
CA SER A 70 -7.50 13.35 -14.25
C SER A 70 -6.58 13.99 -15.30
N HIS A 71 -5.29 13.65 -15.28
CA HIS A 71 -4.32 14.09 -16.28
C HIS A 71 -4.65 13.56 -17.68
N GLN A 72 -5.02 12.28 -17.81
CA GLN A 72 -5.42 11.69 -19.10
C GLN A 72 -6.63 12.41 -19.70
N LYS A 73 -7.64 12.70 -18.87
CA LYS A 73 -8.84 13.44 -19.30
C LYS A 73 -8.50 14.87 -19.74
N LEU A 74 -7.63 15.55 -19.00
CA LEU A 74 -7.18 16.90 -19.36
C LEU A 74 -6.41 16.89 -20.69
N ASN A 75 -5.51 15.93 -20.86
CA ASN A 75 -4.71 15.78 -22.09
C ASN A 75 -5.61 15.55 -23.31
N GLY A 76 -6.66 14.73 -23.20
CA GLY A 76 -7.62 14.54 -24.28
C GLY A 76 -8.32 15.86 -24.68
N LYS A 77 -8.75 16.66 -23.70
CA LYS A 77 -9.35 17.98 -23.96
C LYS A 77 -8.36 18.97 -24.59
N LEU A 78 -7.10 18.92 -24.19
CA LEU A 78 -6.05 19.77 -24.77
C LEU A 78 -5.76 19.38 -26.22
N GLN A 79 -5.75 18.08 -26.54
CA GLN A 79 -5.59 17.60 -27.91
C GLN A 79 -6.72 18.08 -28.81
N GLU A 80 -7.98 17.93 -28.38
CA GLU A 80 -9.15 18.42 -29.13
C GLU A 80 -9.04 19.92 -29.42
N ARG A 81 -8.76 20.73 -28.40
CA ARG A 81 -8.58 22.18 -28.57
C ARG A 81 -7.42 22.56 -29.48
N LEU A 82 -6.32 21.81 -29.41
CA LEU A 82 -5.17 22.05 -30.28
C LEU A 82 -5.55 21.80 -31.74
N THR A 83 -6.24 20.68 -32.01
CA THR A 83 -6.73 20.33 -33.35
C THR A 83 -7.70 21.38 -33.89
N ASP A 84 -8.67 21.82 -33.07
CA ASP A 84 -9.62 22.88 -33.48
C ASP A 84 -8.88 24.17 -33.88
N LEU A 85 -7.92 24.60 -33.07
CA LEU A 85 -7.12 25.79 -33.34
C LEU A 85 -6.25 25.64 -34.59
N GLU A 86 -5.64 24.47 -34.81
CA GLU A 86 -4.87 24.18 -36.01
C GLU A 86 -5.74 24.26 -37.27
N GLU A 87 -6.96 23.71 -37.22
CA GLU A 87 -7.91 23.79 -38.33
C GLU A 87 -8.39 25.21 -38.60
N GLU A 88 -8.78 25.95 -37.57
CA GLU A 88 -9.20 27.35 -37.69
C GLU A 88 -8.07 28.21 -38.26
N ASN A 89 -6.84 28.01 -37.79
CA ASN A 89 -5.68 28.73 -38.30
C ASN A 89 -5.43 28.44 -39.78
N LYS A 90 -5.57 27.18 -40.21
CA LYS A 90 -5.49 26.82 -41.63
C LYS A 90 -6.57 27.51 -42.47
N LYS A 91 -7.83 27.52 -42.00
CA LYS A 91 -8.94 28.19 -42.68
C LYS A 91 -8.70 29.70 -42.82
N MET A 92 -8.16 30.34 -41.77
CA MET A 92 -7.78 31.76 -41.81
C MET A 92 -6.66 32.01 -42.82
N HIS A 93 -5.61 31.19 -42.82
CA HIS A 93 -4.53 31.28 -43.80
C HIS A 93 -5.05 31.17 -45.24
N ASP A 94 -5.91 30.19 -45.53
CA ASP A 94 -6.51 30.02 -46.86
C ASP A 94 -7.35 31.24 -47.27
N HIS A 95 -8.12 31.81 -46.34
CA HIS A 95 -8.92 33.01 -46.59
C HIS A 95 -8.06 34.25 -46.86
N LEU A 96 -7.00 34.44 -46.07
CA LEU A 96 -6.05 35.54 -46.29
C LEU A 96 -5.33 35.40 -47.63
N ASN A 97 -4.89 34.20 -47.99
CA ASN A 97 -4.27 33.92 -49.28
C ASN A 97 -5.22 34.26 -50.44
N LYS A 98 -6.49 33.84 -50.37
CA LYS A 98 -7.50 34.19 -51.39
C LYS A 98 -7.70 35.70 -51.51
N LYS A 99 -7.74 36.43 -50.39
CA LYS A 99 -7.84 37.91 -50.40
C LYS A 99 -6.61 38.56 -51.03
N ILE A 100 -5.41 38.11 -50.68
CA ILE A 100 -4.15 38.62 -51.23
C ILE A 100 -4.08 38.35 -52.74
N GLU A 101 -4.41 37.13 -53.18
CA GLU A 101 -4.47 36.80 -54.60
C GLU A 101 -5.50 37.64 -55.35
N GLY A 102 -6.67 37.87 -54.74
CA GLY A 102 -7.70 38.76 -55.28
C GLY A 102 -7.19 40.18 -55.45
N ALA A 103 -6.52 40.75 -54.44
CA ALA A 103 -5.92 42.08 -54.49
C ALA A 103 -4.85 42.17 -55.59
N ARG A 104 -3.93 41.19 -55.64
CA ARG A 104 -2.88 41.09 -56.68
C ARG A 104 -3.48 41.03 -58.08
N LYS A 105 -4.53 40.24 -58.28
CA LYS A 105 -5.25 40.14 -59.58
C LYS A 105 -5.96 41.44 -59.96
N ALA A 106 -6.37 42.23 -58.97
CA ALA A 106 -6.98 43.54 -59.17
C ALA A 106 -5.94 44.67 -59.38
N GLY A 107 -4.63 44.37 -59.34
CA GLY A 107 -3.56 45.35 -59.55
C GLY A 107 -3.27 46.25 -58.34
N LEU A 108 -3.70 45.85 -57.14
CA LEU A 108 -3.29 46.43 -55.84
C LEU A 108 -2.06 45.69 -55.31
#